data_AF-A0A6G0UAI8-F1
#
_entry.id   AF-A0A6G0UAI8-F1
#
_cell.length_a   1.000
_cell.length_b   1.000
_cell.length_c   1.000
_cell.angle_alpha   90.00
_cell.angle_beta   90.00
_cell.angle_gamma   90.00
#
_symmetry.space_group_name_H-M   'P 1'
#
loop_
_entity.id
_entity.type
_entity.pdbx_description
1 polymer ?
#
loop_
_entity_poly.entity_id
_entity_poly.type
_entity_poly.pdbx_seq_one_letter_code
_entity_poly.pdbx_strand_id
1 'polypeptide(L)'
;ITENGCMDSDSDEVLKDYERIKYFRGHLTAVSRAINEDGVRITGYNAWSLMDNFEWTAGYSNRFGLYHVDFNDPKRARTPKASAGFYSDIIKSHKVVGFSLDEAF
;
A
#
# COMPACT_ATOMS: atom_id res chain seq x y z
N ILE A 1 -1.81 -10.60 10.59
CA ILE A 1 -1.06 -9.33 10.57
C ILE A 1 -2.08 -8.21 10.63
N THR A 2 -2.16 -7.50 11.75
CA THR A 2 -3.20 -6.49 11.99
C THR A 2 -2.91 -5.14 11.37
N GLU A 3 -1.64 -4.87 11.04
CA GLU A 3 -1.17 -3.63 10.43
C GLU A 3 0.12 -3.89 9.65
N ASN A 4 0.20 -3.40 8.42
CA ASN A 4 1.46 -3.34 7.66
C ASN A 4 1.34 -2.34 6.50
N GLY A 5 2.36 -1.52 6.28
CA GLY A 5 2.38 -0.54 5.20
C GLY A 5 3.67 0.27 5.19
N CYS A 6 3.75 1.21 4.27
CA CYS A 6 4.85 2.18 4.24
C CYS A 6 4.34 3.57 3.89
N MET A 7 5.08 4.56 4.37
CA MET A 7 4.87 5.97 4.05
C MET A 7 5.10 6.20 2.56
N ASP A 8 4.37 7.16 1.97
CA ASP A 8 4.72 7.71 0.67
C ASP A 8 6.16 8.26 0.68
N SER A 9 6.82 8.21 -0.48
CA SER A 9 8.04 8.97 -0.70
C SER A 9 7.72 10.47 -0.77
N ASP A 10 8.73 11.29 -0.51
CA ASP A 10 8.64 12.73 -0.76
C ASP A 10 8.61 12.97 -2.27
N SER A 11 7.42 13.21 -2.82
CA SER A 11 7.16 13.34 -4.25
C SER A 11 5.97 14.26 -4.48
N ASP A 12 6.05 15.09 -5.53
CA ASP A 12 4.94 15.93 -5.99
C ASP A 12 3.81 15.09 -6.62
N GLU A 13 4.09 13.85 -7.05
CA GLU A 13 3.12 12.95 -7.66
C GLU A 13 2.44 12.04 -6.63
N VAL A 14 1.65 12.60 -5.71
CA VAL A 14 1.02 11.88 -4.58
C VAL A 14 0.16 10.67 -4.99
N LEU A 15 -0.41 10.66 -6.19
CA LEU A 15 -1.23 9.54 -6.69
C LEU A 15 -0.39 8.37 -7.24
N LYS A 16 0.89 8.58 -7.53
CA LYS A 16 1.80 7.60 -8.14
C LYS A 16 2.77 7.06 -7.10
N ASP A 17 2.24 6.42 -6.07
CA ASP A 17 2.96 5.87 -4.92
C ASP A 17 3.66 4.52 -5.21
N TYR A 18 4.50 4.48 -6.25
CA TYR A 18 5.15 3.25 -6.72
C TYR A 18 6.07 2.58 -5.70
N GLU A 19 6.70 3.35 -4.81
CA GLU A 19 7.49 2.78 -3.71
C GLU A 19 6.61 1.97 -2.75
N ARG A 20 5.34 2.35 -2.56
CA ARG A 20 4.39 1.53 -1.79
C ARG A 20 4.02 0.24 -2.49
N ILE A 21 3.85 0.27 -3.82
CA ILE A 21 3.65 -0.94 -4.62
C ILE A 21 4.85 -1.89 -4.47
N LYS A 22 6.06 -1.36 -4.57
CA LYS A 22 7.30 -2.12 -4.38
C LYS A 22 7.38 -2.72 -2.97
N TYR A 23 7.06 -1.94 -1.94
CA TYR A 23 6.99 -2.40 -0.55
C TYR A 23 5.99 -3.54 -0.39
N PHE A 24 4.73 -3.35 -0.81
CA PHE A 24 3.69 -4.38 -0.69
C PHE A 24 4.04 -5.65 -1.47
N ARG A 25 4.60 -5.53 -2.68
CA ARG A 25 5.07 -6.70 -3.45
C ARG A 25 6.09 -7.49 -2.65
N GLY A 26 7.10 -6.83 -2.09
CA GLY A 26 8.13 -7.47 -1.28
C GLY A 26 7.56 -8.13 -0.04
N HIS A 27 6.78 -7.38 0.74
CA HIS A 27 6.22 -7.88 2.00
C HIS A 27 5.22 -9.01 1.79
N LEU A 28 4.31 -8.91 0.83
CA LEU A 28 3.33 -9.97 0.55
C LEU A 28 3.99 -11.22 -0.05
N THR A 29 5.09 -11.07 -0.81
CA THR A 29 5.91 -12.21 -1.23
C THR A 29 6.50 -12.91 -0.01
N ALA A 30 7.06 -12.16 0.94
CA ALA A 30 7.59 -12.73 2.18
C ALA A 30 6.50 -13.42 3.02
N VAL A 31 5.31 -12.83 3.13
CA VAL A 31 4.15 -13.45 3.80
C VAL A 31 3.76 -14.76 3.11
N SER A 32 3.71 -14.77 1.77
CA SER A 32 3.44 -15.98 1.01
C SER A 32 4.47 -17.08 1.30
N ARG A 33 5.76 -16.75 1.35
CA ARG A 33 6.82 -17.71 1.67
C ARG A 33 6.69 -18.22 3.11
N ALA A 34 6.42 -17.35 4.08
CA ALA A 34 6.20 -17.76 5.46
C ALA A 34 5.05 -18.78 5.60
N ILE A 35 3.97 -18.62 4.82
CA ILE A 35 2.84 -19.56 4.82
C ILE A 35 3.23 -20.88 4.14
N ASN A 36 3.85 -20.83 2.95
CA ASN A 36 4.01 -21.99 2.08
C ASN A 36 5.31 -22.78 2.29
N GLU A 37 6.41 -22.09 2.63
CA GLU A 37 7.74 -22.68 2.82
C GLU A 37 8.00 -22.97 4.31
N ASP A 38 7.63 -22.05 5.20
CA ASP A 38 7.98 -22.11 6.62
C ASP A 38 6.85 -22.65 7.52
N GLY A 39 5.65 -22.88 6.97
CA GLY A 39 4.51 -23.43 7.71
C GLY A 39 3.88 -22.48 8.75
N VAL A 40 4.14 -21.17 8.66
CA VAL A 40 3.61 -20.17 9.59
C VAL A 40 2.11 -19.95 9.33
N ARG A 41 1.29 -20.08 10.38
CA ARG A 41 -0.15 -19.85 10.30
C ARG A 41 -0.49 -18.36 10.27
N ILE A 42 -0.56 -17.77 9.08
CA ILE A 42 -1.05 -16.40 8.85
C ILE A 42 -2.45 -16.47 8.24
N THR A 43 -3.46 -15.97 8.97
CA THR A 43 -4.87 -16.07 8.55
C THR A 43 -5.44 -14.77 7.99
N GLY A 44 -4.66 -13.69 7.97
CA GLY A 44 -5.12 -12.39 7.49
C GLY A 44 -4.02 -11.33 7.48
N TYR A 45 -4.22 -10.33 6.63
CA TYR A 45 -3.31 -9.20 6.42
C TYR A 45 -4.12 -7.93 6.21
N ASN A 46 -3.81 -6.90 7.00
CA ASN A 46 -4.45 -5.59 6.91
C ASN A 46 -3.42 -4.55 6.45
N ALA A 47 -3.63 -4.01 5.25
CA ALA A 47 -2.84 -2.88 4.76
C ALA A 47 -3.12 -1.63 5.62
N TRP A 48 -2.06 -0.99 6.09
CA TRP A 48 -2.12 0.32 6.72
C TRP A 48 -1.73 1.39 5.71
N SER A 49 -2.62 2.32 5.38
CA SER A 49 -4.00 2.48 5.86
C SER A 49 -4.99 2.61 4.70
N LEU A 50 -6.29 2.59 5.01
CA LEU A 50 -7.31 2.77 3.97
C LEU A 50 -7.16 4.12 3.28
N MET A 51 -6.92 5.20 4.04
CA MET A 51 -6.84 6.56 3.51
C MET A 51 -5.83 7.37 4.31
N ASP A 52 -5.31 8.44 3.70
CA ASP A 52 -4.47 9.40 4.40
C ASP A 52 -5.22 9.89 5.64
N ASN A 53 -4.52 9.96 6.78
CA ASN A 53 -5.10 10.28 8.08
C ASN A 53 -4.14 11.14 8.92
N PHE A 54 -4.49 11.42 10.16
CA PHE A 54 -3.63 12.15 11.11
C PHE A 54 -2.64 11.17 11.75
N GLU A 55 -1.38 11.21 11.33
CA GLU A 55 -0.30 10.32 11.75
C GLU A 55 0.38 10.81 13.03
N TRP A 56 -0.38 10.88 14.12
CA TRP A 56 0.12 11.16 15.47
C TRP A 56 0.98 12.43 15.55
N THR A 57 2.23 12.31 16.00
CA THR A 57 3.16 13.43 16.15
C THR A 57 3.58 14.06 14.82
N ALA A 58 3.40 13.34 13.69
CA ALA A 58 3.65 13.87 12.35
C ALA A 58 2.44 14.67 11.81
N GLY A 59 1.28 14.58 12.46
CA GLY A 59 0.05 15.19 11.94
C GLY A 59 -0.25 14.74 10.52
N TYR A 60 -0.43 15.68 9.59
CA TYR A 60 -0.78 15.37 8.19
C TYR A 60 0.42 15.34 7.23
N SER A 61 1.66 15.43 7.74
CA SER A 61 2.85 15.43 6.87
C SER A 61 3.11 14.05 6.27
N ASN A 62 2.81 13.00 7.02
CA ASN A 62 3.04 11.61 6.61
C ASN A 62 1.76 11.01 6.03
N ARG A 63 1.92 10.22 4.98
CA ARG A 63 0.81 9.61 4.25
C ARG A 63 1.03 8.12 4.09
N PHE A 64 0.13 7.32 4.65
CA PHE A 64 0.13 5.85 4.56
C PHE A 64 -1.07 5.30 3.78
N GLY A 65 -2.01 6.15 3.39
CA GLY A 65 -3.29 5.72 2.85
C GLY A 65 -3.21 5.23 1.42
N LEU A 66 -3.85 4.09 1.12
CA LEU A 66 -4.13 3.65 -0.26
C LEU A 66 -4.92 4.71 -1.04
N TYR A 67 -5.71 5.53 -0.34
CA TYR A 67 -6.44 6.66 -0.90
C TYR A 67 -5.87 7.97 -0.40
N HIS A 68 -5.60 8.89 -1.33
CA HIS A 68 -5.25 10.26 -1.03
C HIS A 68 -6.46 11.04 -0.50
N VAL A 69 -6.22 11.90 0.49
CA VAL A 69 -7.18 12.88 1.01
C VAL A 69 -6.52 14.25 1.03
N ASP A 70 -7.13 15.24 0.37
CA ASP A 70 -6.73 16.64 0.51
C ASP A 70 -7.34 17.23 1.79
N PHE A 71 -6.49 17.49 2.78
CA PHE A 71 -6.89 18.09 4.06
C PHE A 71 -7.13 19.61 3.99
N ASN A 72 -6.95 20.25 2.84
CA ASN A 72 -7.34 21.63 2.62
C ASN A 72 -8.74 21.73 1.98
N ASP A 73 -9.16 20.76 1.15
CA ASP A 73 -10.52 20.73 0.58
C ASP A 73 -11.55 20.20 1.59
N PRO A 74 -12.52 21.01 2.07
CA PRO A 74 -13.53 20.58 3.05
C PRO A 74 -14.35 19.36 2.62
N LYS A 75 -14.41 19.02 1.33
CA LYS A 75 -15.09 17.82 0.83
C LYS A 75 -14.37 16.52 1.20
N ARG A 76 -13.05 16.56 1.44
CA ARG A 76 -12.22 15.39 1.83
C ARG A 76 -12.50 14.16 0.96
N ALA A 77 -12.48 14.37 -0.36
CA ALA A 77 -12.65 13.28 -1.32
C ALA A 77 -11.52 12.25 -1.15
N ARG A 78 -11.85 10.96 -1.32
CA ARG A 78 -10.87 9.86 -1.28
C ARG A 78 -10.51 9.51 -2.71
N THR A 79 -9.30 9.85 -3.13
CA THR A 79 -8.81 9.60 -4.49
C THR A 79 -7.88 8.39 -4.47
N PRO A 80 -8.16 7.31 -5.23
CA PRO A 80 -7.32 6.12 -5.20
C PRO A 80 -5.91 6.44 -5.71
N LYS A 81 -4.88 6.01 -4.96
CA LYS A 81 -3.50 6.01 -5.43
C LYS A 81 -3.23 4.75 -6.27
N ALA A 82 -2.11 4.69 -6.97
CA ALA A 82 -1.72 3.53 -7.77
C ALA A 82 -1.70 2.23 -6.94
N SER A 83 -1.24 2.32 -5.69
CA SER A 83 -1.24 1.18 -4.76
C SER A 83 -2.63 0.63 -4.43
N ALA A 84 -3.70 1.44 -4.48
CA ALA A 84 -5.06 0.95 -4.27
C ALA A 84 -5.49 -0.01 -5.39
N GLY A 85 -5.14 0.32 -6.64
CA GLY A 85 -5.36 -0.57 -7.80
C GLY A 85 -4.57 -1.86 -7.65
N PHE A 86 -3.26 -1.75 -7.37
CA PHE A 86 -2.40 -2.91 -7.13
C PHE A 86 -2.91 -3.83 -6.02
N TYR A 87 -3.30 -3.27 -4.88
CA TYR A 87 -3.82 -4.04 -3.75
C TYR A 87 -5.17 -4.70 -4.11
N SER A 88 -6.04 -4.01 -4.87
CA SER A 88 -7.27 -4.61 -5.38
C SER A 88 -6.99 -5.81 -6.30
N ASP A 89 -5.96 -5.74 -7.14
CA ASP A 89 -5.63 -6.83 -8.07
C ASP A 89 -5.07 -8.05 -7.34
N ILE A 90 -4.28 -7.84 -6.28
CA ILE A 90 -3.83 -8.93 -5.40
C ILE A 90 -5.03 -9.62 -4.76
N ILE A 91 -5.98 -8.86 -4.19
CA ILE A 91 -7.17 -9.43 -3.55
C ILE A 91 -7.99 -10.24 -4.55
N LYS A 92 -8.23 -9.71 -5.76
CA LYS A 92 -9.01 -10.41 -6.80
C LYS A 92 -8.32 -11.66 -7.31
N SER A 93 -7.00 -11.61 -7.49
CA SER A 93 -6.22 -12.70 -8.09
C SER A 93 -5.74 -13.74 -7.07
N HIS A 94 -5.74 -13.38 -5.78
CA HIS A 94 -5.07 -14.13 -4.71
C HIS A 94 -3.59 -14.42 -5.01
N LYS A 95 -2.92 -13.54 -5.77
CA LYS A 95 -1.55 -13.72 -6.23
C LYS A 95 -0.74 -12.44 -6.07
N VAL A 96 0.51 -12.60 -5.66
CA VAL A 96 1.52 -11.53 -5.68
C VAL A 96 2.28 -11.63 -7.00
N VAL A 97 1.60 -11.50 -8.14
CA VAL A 97 2.23 -11.61 -9.47
C VAL A 97 1.65 -10.56 -10.42
N GLY A 98 2.51 -9.67 -10.94
CA GLY A 98 2.16 -8.66 -11.94
C GLY A 98 3.21 -7.55 -12.02
N PHE A 99 3.73 -7.32 -13.23
CA PHE A 99 4.83 -6.46 -13.70
C PHE A 99 6.22 -7.09 -13.74
N SER A 100 6.67 -7.36 -14.97
CA SER A 100 8.09 -7.40 -15.35
C SER A 100 8.70 -6.02 -15.08
N LEU A 101 9.94 -5.99 -14.58
CA LEU A 101 10.72 -4.77 -14.40
C LEU A 101 11.36 -4.28 -15.71
N ASP A 102 11.08 -4.93 -16.84
CA ASP A 102 11.72 -4.66 -18.13
C ASP A 102 11.07 -3.49 -18.91
N GLU A 103 10.04 -2.83 -18.39
CA GLU A 103 9.30 -1.75 -19.10
C GLU A 103 9.25 -0.41 -18.36
N ALA A 104 10.09 -0.18 -17.34
CA ALA A 104 10.12 1.11 -16.66
C ALA A 104 11.53 1.56 -16.27
N PHE A 105 12.41 1.70 -17.27
CA PHE A 105 13.44 2.75 -17.36
C PHE A 105 13.81 2.97 -18.84
#